data_AF-A0A8H7VEA4-F1
#
_entry.id   AF-A0A8H7VEA4-F1
#
_cell.length_a   1.000
_cell.length_b   1.000
_cell.length_c   1.000
_cell.angle_alpha   90.00
_cell.angle_beta   90.00
_cell.angle_gamma   90.00
#
_symmetry.space_group_name_H-M   'P 1'
#
loop_
_entity.id
_entity.type
_entity.pdbx_description
1 polymer ?
#
loop_
_entity_poly.entity_id
_entity_poly.type
_entity_poly.pdbx_seq_one_letter_code
_entity_poly.pdbx_strand_id
1 'polypeptide(L)'
;MGYRYQCSTAGCKKSYISNDTEIIRQLPETLQCEYPGYMTHRSGLSKTVGDLYRPCVQNSVGAKRFRKIIREIHHLKHARLHLQYIQHAVYRSLYQPTIADIIQNQQKITPFSSFNDRSKYAGHVPSPQYFRSFYTAFIGEIRHLIDKEMEVLDGVYLKGDHTFKIIKLVNKINGQLVFTALYTVLNEYEEVRLQFLVPTKALSNLQCAFDAMRNAYDLYRYTQPQIFFTDNVTRDQNFLKNVLPSLSQEPLNVRRYPLLTILSNIEIKCIRGFLDIEACTANLINNRTFHAIGFDCEWPYNTQTYQQGKIATIQIADNNCVLVLCVSDLDELPSSLCKLLESESVVKLGRGVNGLAAICEAVLEHSLDKNQSIRLGSWDAPQLTQAQISYAALDAWASLKVFEEVNSHGVIGMHILEPTADDEGNPVSFHPGSFKEAVAYGEISKQRKELNDIIKVNKGCVIGIQS
;
A
#
# COMPACT_ATOMS: atom_id res chain seq x y z
N MET A 1 23.30 -33.27 -11.90
CA MET A 1 22.21 -34.06 -12.52
C MET A 1 22.35 -33.89 -14.03
N GLY A 2 22.42 -35.00 -14.75
CA GLY A 2 22.46 -35.01 -16.20
C GLY A 2 23.50 -35.99 -16.73
N TYR A 3 23.12 -36.77 -17.73
CA TYR A 3 24.03 -37.67 -18.44
C TYR A 3 24.71 -36.90 -19.56
N ARG A 4 26.01 -37.12 -19.74
CA ARG A 4 26.73 -36.64 -20.91
C ARG A 4 26.62 -37.69 -22.01
N TYR A 5 26.00 -37.33 -23.12
CA TYR A 5 25.91 -38.16 -24.30
C TYR A 5 27.01 -37.76 -25.27
N GLN A 6 27.68 -38.75 -25.84
CA GLN A 6 28.67 -38.56 -26.89
C GLN A 6 28.10 -39.06 -28.21
N CYS A 7 28.38 -38.34 -29.30
CA CYS A 7 27.97 -38.80 -30.62
C CYS A 7 28.70 -40.13 -30.95
N SER A 8 27.94 -41.15 -31.34
CA SER A 8 28.48 -42.47 -31.72
C SER A 8 29.07 -42.49 -33.14
N THR A 9 28.94 -41.40 -33.91
CA THR A 9 29.44 -41.34 -35.29
C THR A 9 30.96 -41.19 -35.31
N ALA A 10 31.64 -42.10 -36.03
CA ALA A 10 33.10 -42.08 -36.18
C ALA A 10 33.60 -40.70 -36.66
N GLY A 11 34.58 -40.13 -35.94
CA GLY A 11 35.15 -38.80 -36.23
C GLY A 11 34.39 -37.60 -35.61
N CYS A 12 33.18 -37.80 -35.07
CA CYS A 12 32.42 -36.72 -34.43
C CYS A 12 32.76 -36.61 -32.94
N LYS A 13 33.41 -35.50 -32.53
CA LYS A 13 33.76 -35.23 -31.11
C LYS A 13 32.70 -34.44 -30.34
N LYS A 14 31.47 -34.35 -30.86
CA LYS A 14 30.39 -33.60 -30.19
C LYS A 14 29.86 -34.39 -28.99
N SER A 15 29.61 -33.68 -27.90
CA SER A 15 28.92 -34.20 -26.72
C SER A 15 27.91 -33.19 -26.21
N TYR A 16 26.80 -33.67 -25.67
CA TYR A 16 25.75 -32.86 -25.07
C TYR A 16 25.37 -33.41 -23.70
N ILE A 17 24.76 -32.58 -22.88
CA ILE A 17 24.30 -32.96 -21.53
C ILE A 17 22.76 -33.04 -21.60
N SER A 18 22.13 -34.04 -20.98
CA SER A 18 20.64 -34.17 -20.99
C SER A 18 19.90 -32.93 -20.53
N ASN A 19 20.57 -32.07 -19.76
CA ASN A 19 20.00 -30.89 -19.13
C ASN A 19 20.37 -29.62 -19.93
N ASP A 20 20.80 -29.76 -21.18
CA ASP A 20 21.07 -28.64 -22.06
C ASP A 20 19.75 -27.90 -22.40
N THR A 21 19.75 -26.58 -22.27
CA THR A 21 18.56 -25.75 -22.50
C THR A 21 18.05 -25.85 -23.94
N GLU A 22 18.94 -26.04 -24.92
CA GLU A 22 18.55 -26.23 -26.33
C GLU A 22 17.84 -27.57 -26.55
N ILE A 23 18.20 -28.60 -25.78
CA ILE A 23 17.52 -29.90 -25.84
C ILE A 23 16.15 -29.81 -25.17
N ILE A 24 16.08 -29.16 -23.99
CA ILE A 24 14.82 -28.98 -23.28
C ILE A 24 13.81 -28.21 -24.15
N ARG A 25 14.25 -27.16 -24.85
CA ARG A 25 13.38 -26.36 -25.75
C ARG A 25 12.82 -27.13 -26.94
N GLN A 26 13.45 -28.25 -27.33
CA GLN A 26 12.95 -29.11 -28.41
C GLN A 26 11.85 -30.07 -27.92
N LEU A 27 11.65 -30.22 -26.61
CA LEU A 27 10.59 -31.06 -26.05
C LEU A 27 9.22 -30.36 -26.16
N PRO A 28 8.11 -31.12 -26.16
CA PRO A 28 6.77 -30.57 -25.94
C PRO A 28 6.70 -29.68 -24.70
N GLU A 29 5.94 -28.58 -24.76
CA GLU A 29 5.84 -27.58 -23.69
C GLU A 29 5.41 -28.19 -22.34
N THR A 30 4.53 -29.20 -22.36
CA THR A 30 4.13 -29.94 -21.16
C THR A 30 5.31 -30.59 -20.44
N LEU A 31 6.22 -31.21 -21.20
CA LEU A 31 7.43 -31.83 -20.65
C LEU A 31 8.47 -30.80 -20.21
N GLN A 32 8.53 -29.65 -20.87
CA GLN A 32 9.37 -28.53 -20.41
C GLN A 32 8.88 -28.01 -19.05
N CYS A 33 7.56 -27.92 -18.87
CA CYS A 33 6.93 -27.52 -17.61
C CYS A 33 7.17 -28.52 -16.47
N GLU A 34 7.37 -29.80 -16.75
CA GLU A 34 7.71 -30.81 -15.74
C GLU A 34 9.18 -30.76 -15.30
N TYR A 35 10.08 -30.19 -16.10
CA TYR A 35 11.50 -30.14 -15.76
C TYR A 35 11.73 -29.37 -14.44
N PRO A 36 12.39 -29.95 -13.41
CA PRO A 36 12.30 -29.46 -12.02
C PRO A 36 13.11 -28.21 -11.70
N GLY A 37 13.78 -27.59 -12.67
CA GLY A 37 14.66 -26.44 -12.43
C GLY A 37 14.71 -25.44 -13.57
N TYR A 38 14.93 -24.19 -13.22
CA TYR A 38 15.32 -23.15 -14.16
C TYR A 38 16.81 -23.27 -14.47
N MET A 39 17.14 -23.53 -15.73
CA MET A 39 18.53 -23.58 -16.18
C MET A 39 19.08 -22.17 -16.36
N THR A 40 20.31 -21.94 -15.88
CA THR A 40 21.03 -20.67 -16.01
C THR A 40 22.39 -20.93 -16.64
N HIS A 41 23.08 -19.88 -17.09
CA HIS A 41 24.42 -20.06 -17.64
C HIS A 41 25.35 -20.76 -16.64
N ARG A 42 25.77 -21.99 -16.96
CA ARG A 42 26.64 -22.87 -16.17
C ARG A 42 26.08 -23.29 -14.79
N SER A 43 24.78 -23.16 -14.54
CA SER A 43 24.16 -23.54 -13.26
C SER A 43 22.64 -23.74 -13.40
N GLY A 44 21.92 -23.90 -12.28
CA GLY A 44 20.46 -23.98 -12.28
C GLY A 44 19.88 -23.71 -10.90
N LEU A 45 18.62 -23.28 -10.87
CA LEU A 45 17.84 -23.07 -9.67
C LEU A 45 16.65 -24.03 -9.69
N SER A 46 16.32 -24.68 -8.59
CA SER A 46 15.09 -25.49 -8.56
C SER A 46 13.86 -24.61 -8.77
N LYS A 47 12.83 -25.14 -9.44
CA LYS A 47 11.56 -24.43 -9.65
C LYS A 47 10.97 -23.94 -8.33
N THR A 48 10.97 -24.79 -7.31
CA THR A 48 10.55 -24.43 -5.94
C THR A 48 11.20 -23.14 -5.41
N VAL A 49 12.51 -22.95 -5.62
CA VAL A 49 13.20 -21.74 -5.12
C VAL A 49 12.96 -20.55 -6.06
N GLY A 50 12.92 -20.77 -7.37
CA GLY A 50 12.62 -19.73 -8.35
C GLY A 50 11.21 -19.18 -8.20
N ASP A 51 10.22 -20.08 -8.08
CA ASP A 51 8.80 -19.77 -7.94
C ASP A 51 8.51 -19.07 -6.62
N LEU A 52 9.19 -19.46 -5.53
CA LEU A 52 9.12 -18.75 -4.25
C LEU A 52 9.72 -17.35 -4.33
N TYR A 53 10.70 -17.12 -5.19
CA TYR A 53 11.38 -15.83 -5.25
C TYR A 53 10.48 -14.71 -5.81
N ARG A 54 9.60 -15.02 -6.76
CA ARG A 54 8.67 -14.04 -7.35
C ARG A 54 7.72 -13.38 -6.32
N PRO A 55 6.91 -14.11 -5.54
CA PRO A 55 6.05 -13.51 -4.51
C PRO A 55 6.86 -12.83 -3.41
N CYS A 56 8.06 -13.31 -3.12
CA CYS A 56 8.99 -12.63 -2.22
C CYS A 56 9.36 -11.22 -2.74
N VAL A 57 9.72 -11.09 -4.02
CA VAL A 57 10.04 -9.79 -4.63
C VAL A 57 8.82 -8.86 -4.63
N GLN A 58 7.63 -9.38 -4.95
CA GLN A 58 6.37 -8.62 -4.91
C GLN A 58 6.08 -8.09 -3.50
N ASN A 59 6.47 -8.83 -2.46
CA ASN A 59 6.33 -8.44 -1.06
C ASN A 59 7.60 -7.77 -0.49
N SER A 60 8.34 -7.03 -1.32
CA SER A 60 9.51 -6.22 -0.90
C SER A 60 10.69 -7.01 -0.29
N VAL A 61 10.80 -8.31 -0.59
CA VAL A 61 11.93 -9.16 -0.19
C VAL A 61 12.93 -9.26 -1.34
N GLY A 62 13.84 -8.28 -1.42
CA GLY A 62 14.91 -8.29 -2.43
C GLY A 62 15.96 -9.39 -2.24
N ALA A 63 16.75 -9.64 -3.29
CA ALA A 63 17.76 -10.71 -3.38
C ALA A 63 18.65 -10.93 -2.14
N LYS A 64 19.09 -9.86 -1.46
CA LYS A 64 19.93 -9.97 -0.25
C LYS A 64 19.17 -10.61 0.91
N ARG A 65 17.91 -10.22 1.12
CA ARG A 65 17.05 -10.78 2.18
C ARG A 65 16.65 -12.20 1.79
N PHE A 66 16.26 -12.41 0.53
CA PHE A 66 15.92 -13.73 0.02
C PHE A 66 17.05 -14.75 0.19
N ARG A 67 18.29 -14.39 -0.15
CA ARG A 67 19.47 -15.24 0.11
C ARG A 67 19.59 -15.65 1.58
N LYS A 68 19.32 -14.74 2.53
CA LYS A 68 19.38 -15.07 3.96
C LYS A 68 18.32 -16.11 4.33
N ILE A 69 17.10 -15.95 3.80
CA ILE A 69 15.99 -16.91 3.99
C ILE A 69 16.39 -18.28 3.45
N ILE A 70 16.85 -18.37 2.19
CA ILE A 70 17.26 -19.65 1.59
C ILE A 70 18.43 -20.28 2.36
N ARG A 71 19.38 -19.47 2.82
CA ARG A 71 20.48 -19.96 3.65
C ARG A 71 20.00 -20.55 4.96
N GLU A 72 19.04 -19.92 5.63
CA GLU A 72 18.44 -20.44 6.85
C GLU A 72 17.72 -21.76 6.58
N ILE A 73 16.91 -21.84 5.53
CA ILE A 73 16.22 -23.07 5.11
C ILE A 73 17.23 -24.21 4.85
N HIS A 74 18.34 -23.92 4.18
CA HIS A 74 19.39 -24.90 3.91
C HIS A 74 20.09 -25.36 5.21
N HIS A 75 20.36 -24.47 6.16
CA HIS A 75 20.91 -24.82 7.47
C HIS A 75 19.95 -25.63 8.31
N LEU A 76 18.65 -25.29 8.32
CA LEU A 76 17.61 -26.07 9.00
C LEU A 76 17.53 -27.49 8.44
N LYS A 77 17.61 -27.64 7.11
CA LYS A 77 17.68 -28.97 6.47
C LYS A 77 18.92 -29.74 6.90
N HIS A 78 20.09 -29.10 6.94
CA HIS A 78 21.34 -29.69 7.41
C HIS A 78 21.23 -30.17 8.86
N ALA A 79 20.71 -29.33 9.75
CA ALA A 79 20.52 -29.67 11.16
C ALA A 79 19.54 -30.83 11.36
N ARG A 80 18.43 -30.86 10.62
CA ARG A 80 17.47 -31.98 10.64
C ARG A 80 18.10 -33.30 10.20
N LEU A 81 18.87 -33.28 9.11
CA LEU A 81 19.58 -34.46 8.62
C LEU A 81 20.68 -34.91 9.60
N HIS A 82 21.37 -33.97 10.24
CA HIS A 82 22.34 -34.29 11.28
C HIS A 82 21.68 -34.93 12.50
N LEU A 83 20.52 -34.43 12.94
CA LEU A 83 19.75 -35.03 14.03
C LEU A 83 19.30 -36.46 13.67
N GLN A 84 18.74 -36.65 12.47
CA GLN A 84 18.36 -37.98 11.97
C GLN A 84 19.56 -38.93 11.92
N TYR A 85 20.72 -38.43 11.48
CA TYR A 85 21.96 -39.20 11.47
C TYR A 85 22.38 -39.65 12.88
N ILE A 86 22.35 -38.73 13.86
CA ILE A 86 22.68 -39.05 15.26
C ILE A 86 21.69 -40.08 15.82
N GLN A 87 20.39 -39.88 15.61
CA GLN A 87 19.35 -40.82 16.05
C GLN A 87 19.56 -42.22 15.47
N HIS A 88 19.89 -42.31 14.18
CA HIS A 88 20.17 -43.58 13.52
C HIS A 88 21.46 -44.23 14.06
N ALA A 89 22.51 -43.44 14.28
CA ALA A 89 23.76 -43.92 14.88
C ALA A 89 23.55 -44.48 16.30
N VAL A 90 22.75 -43.81 17.12
CA VAL A 90 22.39 -44.27 18.48
C VAL A 90 21.54 -45.53 18.41
N TYR A 91 20.52 -45.57 17.54
CA TYR A 91 19.69 -46.76 17.35
C TYR A 91 20.52 -47.98 16.95
N ARG A 92 21.44 -47.82 16.00
CA ARG A 92 22.39 -48.87 15.59
C ARG A 92 23.23 -49.35 16.77
N SER A 93 23.72 -48.43 17.61
CA SER A 93 24.52 -48.78 18.78
C SER A 93 23.73 -49.49 19.89
N LEU A 94 22.43 -49.25 20.02
CA LEU A 94 21.60 -49.81 21.09
C LEU A 94 20.90 -51.12 20.70
N TYR A 95 20.53 -51.31 19.43
CA TYR A 95 19.63 -52.39 18.98
C TYR A 95 20.24 -53.36 17.95
N GLN A 96 21.51 -53.20 17.55
CA GLN A 96 22.26 -54.24 16.82
C GLN A 96 23.45 -54.78 17.62
N PRO A 97 23.27 -55.78 18.52
CA PRO A 97 24.38 -56.53 19.07
C PRO A 97 24.36 -57.96 18.51
N THR A 98 24.79 -58.15 17.26
CA THR A 98 25.11 -59.51 16.76
C THR A 98 26.62 -59.66 16.61
N ILE A 99 27.14 -60.81 17.09
CA ILE A 99 28.57 -61.18 17.03
C ILE A 99 29.12 -61.09 15.59
N ALA A 100 28.27 -61.28 14.57
CA ALA A 100 28.61 -61.12 13.16
C ALA A 100 28.97 -59.67 12.77
N ASP A 101 28.34 -58.66 13.37
CA ASP A 101 28.62 -57.24 13.09
C ASP A 101 29.92 -56.77 13.76
N ILE A 102 30.28 -57.36 14.90
CA ILE A 102 31.55 -57.08 15.59
C ILE A 102 32.75 -57.59 14.79
N ILE A 103 32.59 -58.71 14.07
CA ILE A 103 33.66 -59.36 13.30
C ILE A 103 33.78 -58.77 11.88
N GLN A 104 32.69 -58.31 11.25
CA GLN A 104 32.73 -57.75 9.88
C GLN A 104 32.63 -56.22 9.79
N ASN A 105 32.14 -55.51 10.82
CA ASN A 105 31.85 -54.07 10.75
C ASN A 105 32.61 -53.26 11.82
N GLN A 106 33.93 -53.16 11.67
CA GLN A 106 34.70 -52.01 12.17
C GLN A 106 34.42 -50.71 11.38
N GLN A 107 33.21 -50.51 10.86
CA GLN A 107 32.87 -49.23 10.23
C GLN A 107 32.64 -48.19 11.31
N LYS A 108 33.74 -47.53 11.69
CA LYS A 108 33.76 -46.37 12.58
C LYS A 108 32.71 -45.37 12.13
N ILE A 109 31.75 -45.05 13.00
CA ILE A 109 30.71 -44.05 12.71
C ILE A 109 31.42 -42.74 12.33
N THR A 110 31.28 -42.33 11.06
CA THR A 110 31.96 -41.14 10.57
C THR A 110 31.23 -39.87 11.03
N PRO A 111 31.92 -38.77 11.35
CA PRO A 111 31.22 -37.52 11.65
C PRO A 111 30.36 -37.05 10.47
N PHE A 112 29.14 -36.57 10.77
CA PHE A 112 28.30 -35.94 9.75
C PHE A 112 29.02 -34.71 9.18
N SER A 113 28.99 -34.56 7.86
CA SER A 113 29.77 -33.52 7.20
C SER A 113 29.30 -32.12 7.57
N SER A 114 30.23 -31.18 7.67
CA SER A 114 29.89 -29.77 7.86
C SER A 114 29.07 -29.23 6.67
N PHE A 115 28.31 -28.15 6.91
CA PHE A 115 27.47 -27.54 5.89
C PHE A 115 28.26 -27.17 4.62
N ASN A 116 29.49 -26.66 4.77
CA ASN A 116 30.30 -26.17 3.65
C ASN A 116 31.19 -27.24 3.00
N ASP A 117 31.10 -28.51 3.43
CA ASP A 117 31.92 -29.59 2.87
C ASP A 117 31.52 -29.88 1.42
N ARG A 118 32.32 -29.40 0.45
CA ARG A 118 32.05 -29.50 -0.99
C ARG A 118 32.04 -30.94 -1.51
N SER A 119 32.67 -31.87 -0.81
CA SER A 119 32.73 -33.28 -1.21
C SER A 119 31.57 -34.11 -0.67
N LYS A 120 30.89 -33.59 0.37
CA LYS A 120 29.80 -34.28 1.07
C LYS A 120 28.51 -33.48 0.98
N TYR A 121 28.09 -32.78 2.05
CA TYR A 121 26.81 -32.07 2.07
C TYR A 121 26.70 -30.95 1.02
N ALA A 122 27.82 -30.31 0.69
CA ALA A 122 27.93 -29.28 -0.35
C ALA A 122 26.88 -28.16 -0.24
N GLY A 123 26.66 -27.65 0.97
CA GLY A 123 25.72 -26.57 1.25
C GLY A 123 26.12 -25.29 0.52
N HIS A 124 25.39 -25.00 -0.57
CA HIS A 124 25.59 -23.81 -1.38
C HIS A 124 24.31 -23.00 -1.46
N VAL A 125 24.44 -21.67 -1.42
CA VAL A 125 23.35 -20.73 -1.66
C VAL A 125 23.85 -19.67 -2.64
N PRO A 126 23.14 -19.41 -3.75
CA PRO A 126 23.54 -18.42 -4.73
C PRO A 126 23.74 -17.02 -4.14
N SER A 127 24.56 -16.22 -4.82
CA SER A 127 24.80 -14.83 -4.44
C SER A 127 23.55 -13.96 -4.67
N PRO A 128 23.41 -12.80 -4.00
CA PRO A 128 22.33 -11.88 -4.31
C PRO A 128 22.36 -11.39 -5.77
N GLN A 129 23.55 -11.31 -6.36
CA GLN A 129 23.69 -10.94 -7.77
C GLN A 129 23.14 -12.01 -8.71
N TYR A 130 23.40 -13.29 -8.40
CA TYR A 130 22.82 -14.41 -9.15
C TYR A 130 21.28 -14.35 -9.13
N PHE A 131 20.67 -14.16 -7.95
CA PHE A 131 19.21 -14.04 -7.84
C PHE A 131 18.66 -12.86 -8.66
N ARG A 132 19.34 -11.70 -8.67
CA ARG A 132 18.94 -10.57 -9.53
C ARG A 132 18.99 -10.94 -11.01
N SER A 133 20.12 -11.48 -11.47
CA SER A 133 20.28 -11.90 -12.87
C SER A 133 19.25 -12.94 -13.28
N PHE A 134 18.99 -13.93 -12.41
CA PHE A 134 17.94 -14.93 -12.61
C PHE A 134 16.57 -14.27 -12.75
N TYR A 135 16.18 -13.40 -11.83
CA TYR A 135 14.85 -12.77 -11.85
C TYR A 135 14.66 -11.87 -13.06
N THR A 136 15.68 -11.11 -13.46
CA THR A 136 15.63 -10.30 -14.68
C THR A 136 15.45 -11.16 -15.92
N ALA A 137 16.16 -12.29 -16.02
CA ALA A 137 16.00 -13.21 -17.14
C ALA A 137 14.60 -13.87 -17.14
N PHE A 138 14.14 -14.33 -15.97
CA PHE A 138 12.83 -14.93 -15.78
C PHE A 138 11.68 -13.98 -16.16
N ILE A 139 11.70 -12.74 -15.66
CA ILE A 139 10.72 -11.72 -16.04
C ILE A 139 10.80 -11.39 -17.53
N GLY A 140 12.00 -11.40 -18.12
CA GLY A 140 12.18 -11.21 -19.56
C GLY A 140 11.52 -12.30 -20.40
N GLU A 141 11.58 -13.56 -19.95
CA GLU A 141 10.96 -14.71 -20.61
C GLU A 141 9.44 -14.60 -20.63
N ILE A 142 8.82 -14.28 -19.50
CA ILE A 142 7.36 -14.15 -19.38
C ILE A 142 6.82 -12.77 -19.76
N ARG A 143 7.69 -11.82 -20.16
CA ARG A 143 7.30 -10.43 -20.44
C ARG A 143 6.15 -10.35 -21.44
N HIS A 144 6.23 -11.11 -22.53
CA HIS A 144 5.20 -11.11 -23.57
C HIS A 144 3.82 -11.56 -23.06
N LEU A 145 3.78 -12.42 -22.03
CA LEU A 145 2.53 -12.81 -21.37
C LEU A 145 2.02 -11.67 -20.49
N ILE A 146 2.91 -11.03 -19.71
CA ILE A 146 2.56 -9.86 -18.88
C ILE A 146 2.03 -8.72 -19.76
N ASP A 147 2.68 -8.44 -20.88
CA ASP A 147 2.29 -7.37 -21.80
C ASP A 147 0.89 -7.67 -22.39
N LYS A 148 0.58 -8.94 -22.72
CA LYS A 148 -0.76 -9.37 -23.17
C LYS A 148 -1.83 -9.26 -22.09
N GLU A 149 -1.53 -9.71 -20.87
CA GLU A 149 -2.45 -9.58 -19.73
C GLU A 149 -2.77 -8.10 -19.47
N MET A 150 -1.76 -7.22 -19.51
CA MET A 150 -2.00 -5.79 -19.41
C MET A 150 -2.82 -5.28 -20.60
N GLU A 151 -2.60 -5.75 -21.83
CA GLU A 151 -3.35 -5.28 -23.01
C GLU A 151 -4.87 -5.52 -22.88
N VAL A 152 -5.27 -6.63 -22.26
CA VAL A 152 -6.67 -7.06 -22.07
C VAL A 152 -7.41 -6.28 -20.98
N LEU A 153 -6.73 -5.53 -20.11
CA LEU A 153 -7.40 -4.73 -19.09
C LEU A 153 -8.23 -3.59 -19.71
N ASP A 154 -9.33 -3.20 -19.09
CA ASP A 154 -10.15 -2.06 -19.50
C ASP A 154 -10.04 -0.89 -18.50
N GLY A 155 -10.90 0.10 -18.66
CA GLY A 155 -10.96 1.25 -17.75
C GLY A 155 -11.71 2.43 -18.35
N VAL A 156 -12.76 2.87 -17.66
CA VAL A 156 -13.53 4.06 -18.07
C VAL A 156 -12.98 5.32 -17.40
N TYR A 157 -12.37 5.17 -16.23
CA TYR A 157 -11.77 6.27 -15.47
C TYR A 157 -10.27 6.07 -15.38
N LEU A 158 -9.52 6.91 -16.09
CA LEU A 158 -8.07 6.85 -16.10
C LEU A 158 -7.48 7.94 -15.22
N LYS A 159 -6.31 7.68 -14.64
CA LYS A 159 -5.49 8.71 -14.00
C LYS A 159 -4.03 8.56 -14.41
N GLY A 160 -3.37 9.67 -14.71
CA GLY A 160 -2.00 9.69 -15.19
C GLY A 160 -1.08 10.54 -14.33
N ASP A 161 0.11 10.03 -13.99
CA ASP A 161 1.11 10.79 -13.23
C ASP A 161 2.56 10.41 -13.56
N HIS A 162 3.49 11.34 -13.29
CA HIS A 162 4.93 11.19 -13.45
C HIS A 162 5.61 10.74 -12.14
N THR A 163 6.26 9.58 -12.16
CA THR A 163 7.13 9.10 -11.06
C THR A 163 8.61 9.38 -11.33
N PHE A 164 9.28 10.01 -10.35
CA PHE A 164 10.70 10.39 -10.43
C PHE A 164 11.66 9.44 -9.68
N LYS A 165 11.13 8.56 -8.81
CA LYS A 165 11.95 7.68 -7.96
C LYS A 165 12.75 6.66 -8.77
N ILE A 166 12.12 6.06 -9.78
CA ILE A 166 12.75 5.03 -10.62
C ILE A 166 13.89 5.59 -11.46
N ILE A 167 13.79 6.85 -11.88
CA ILE A 167 14.79 7.54 -12.69
C ILE A 167 16.13 7.68 -11.98
N LYS A 168 16.10 7.80 -10.64
CA LYS A 168 17.33 7.82 -9.81
C LYS A 168 18.12 6.51 -9.89
N LEU A 169 17.50 5.43 -10.36
CA LEU A 169 18.12 4.11 -10.54
C LEU A 169 18.56 3.86 -11.99
N VAL A 170 18.24 4.76 -12.93
CA VAL A 170 18.63 4.67 -14.33
C VAL A 170 20.02 5.27 -14.51
N ASN A 171 20.90 4.57 -15.24
CA ASN A 171 22.24 5.06 -15.52
C ASN A 171 22.23 6.30 -16.42
N LYS A 172 23.18 7.19 -16.18
CA LYS A 172 23.46 8.33 -17.04
C LYS A 172 24.30 7.90 -18.24
N ILE A 173 24.01 8.43 -19.41
CA ILE A 173 24.86 8.29 -20.60
C ILE A 173 25.63 9.60 -20.75
N ASN A 174 26.97 9.53 -20.77
CA ASN A 174 27.85 10.70 -20.84
C ASN A 174 27.54 11.78 -19.78
N GLY A 175 27.16 11.36 -18.58
CA GLY A 175 26.81 12.27 -17.48
C GLY A 175 25.41 12.89 -17.55
N GLN A 176 24.62 12.60 -18.58
CA GLN A 176 23.24 13.11 -18.76
C GLN A 176 22.19 12.02 -18.50
N LEU A 177 21.05 12.45 -17.95
CA LEU A 177 19.88 11.59 -17.77
C LEU A 177 19.15 11.45 -19.11
N VAL A 178 18.94 10.21 -19.55
CA VAL A 178 18.19 9.89 -20.78
C VAL A 178 16.69 10.11 -20.58
N PHE A 179 16.19 9.79 -19.39
CA PHE A 179 14.80 9.91 -19.00
C PHE A 179 14.66 10.82 -17.79
N THR A 180 13.59 11.62 -17.76
CA THR A 180 13.28 12.52 -16.65
C THR A 180 12.20 11.98 -15.72
N ALA A 181 11.31 11.11 -16.22
CA ALA A 181 10.23 10.50 -15.46
C ALA A 181 9.79 9.15 -16.05
N LEU A 182 9.10 8.36 -15.23
CA LEU A 182 8.24 7.27 -15.68
C LEU A 182 6.80 7.78 -15.61
N TYR A 183 6.11 7.87 -16.74
CA TYR A 183 4.69 8.19 -16.75
C TYR A 183 3.88 6.91 -16.57
N THR A 184 2.91 6.93 -15.67
CA THR A 184 2.03 5.78 -15.38
C THR A 184 0.58 6.21 -15.54
N VAL A 185 -0.21 5.42 -16.26
CA VAL A 185 -1.67 5.53 -16.32
C VAL A 185 -2.28 4.33 -15.61
N LEU A 186 -3.21 4.60 -14.71
CA LEU A 186 -3.98 3.61 -13.97
C LEU A 186 -5.47 3.72 -14.34
N ASN A 187 -6.21 2.61 -14.27
CA ASN A 187 -7.68 2.61 -14.33
C ASN A 187 -8.31 2.83 -12.94
N GLU A 188 -9.64 2.76 -12.87
CA GLU A 188 -10.46 2.86 -11.64
C GLU A 188 -10.14 1.81 -10.58
N TYR A 189 -9.50 0.70 -10.96
CA TYR A 189 -9.13 -0.42 -10.08
C TYR A 189 -7.65 -0.37 -9.64
N GLU A 190 -6.96 0.75 -9.88
CA GLU A 190 -5.52 0.92 -9.62
C GLU A 190 -4.62 -0.01 -10.46
N GLU A 191 -5.14 -0.56 -11.56
CA GLU A 191 -4.39 -1.42 -12.46
C GLU A 191 -3.67 -0.60 -13.52
N VAL A 192 -2.45 -1.02 -13.86
CA VAL A 192 -1.61 -0.31 -14.82
C VAL A 192 -2.13 -0.50 -16.24
N ARG A 193 -2.55 0.60 -16.88
CA ARG A 193 -2.91 0.62 -18.31
C ARG A 193 -1.76 1.03 -19.22
N LEU A 194 -0.87 1.90 -18.73
CA LEU A 194 0.27 2.38 -19.49
C LEU A 194 1.42 2.69 -18.55
N GLN A 195 2.63 2.26 -18.89
CA GLN A 195 3.87 2.70 -18.26
C GLN A 195 4.92 3.01 -19.31
N PHE A 196 5.46 4.23 -19.28
CA PHE A 196 6.41 4.67 -20.29
C PHE A 196 7.49 5.59 -19.72
N LEU A 197 8.76 5.29 -20.00
CA LEU A 197 9.88 6.16 -19.63
C LEU A 197 9.93 7.34 -20.61
N VAL A 198 9.83 8.56 -20.10
CA VAL A 198 9.77 9.77 -20.91
C VAL A 198 11.06 10.59 -20.81
N PRO A 199 11.59 11.10 -21.94
CA PRO A 199 12.79 11.92 -21.95
C PRO A 199 12.53 13.27 -21.26
N THR A 200 11.33 13.83 -21.40
CA THR A 200 10.90 15.08 -20.75
C THR A 200 9.52 14.90 -20.11
N LYS A 201 9.11 15.83 -19.24
CA LYS A 201 7.74 15.86 -18.67
C LYS A 201 6.65 16.24 -19.68
N ALA A 202 6.99 16.39 -20.96
CA ALA A 202 6.03 16.72 -22.00
C ALA A 202 5.23 15.46 -22.38
N LEU A 203 3.90 15.55 -22.36
CA LEU A 203 3.02 14.45 -22.73
C LEU A 203 3.13 14.06 -24.22
N SER A 204 3.66 14.94 -25.08
CA SER A 204 3.88 14.65 -26.51
C SER A 204 4.73 13.39 -26.75
N ASN A 205 5.60 13.01 -25.80
CA ASN A 205 6.39 11.78 -25.88
C ASN A 205 5.55 10.51 -25.73
N LEU A 206 4.29 10.62 -25.29
CA LEU A 206 3.41 9.50 -24.97
C LEU A 206 2.43 9.16 -26.09
N GLN A 207 2.42 9.92 -27.19
CA GLN A 207 1.47 9.75 -28.31
C GLN A 207 1.36 8.28 -28.74
N CYS A 208 2.48 7.65 -29.10
CA CYS A 208 2.50 6.25 -29.54
C CYS A 208 2.00 5.27 -28.46
N ALA A 209 2.26 5.57 -27.19
CA ALA A 209 1.84 4.70 -26.09
C ALA A 209 0.32 4.80 -25.86
N PHE A 210 -0.26 5.99 -25.95
CA PHE A 210 -1.71 6.18 -25.90
C PHE A 210 -2.41 5.61 -27.14
N ASP A 211 -1.83 5.75 -28.33
CA ASP A 211 -2.38 5.15 -29.56
C ASP A 211 -2.41 3.62 -29.44
N ALA A 212 -1.35 2.99 -28.93
CA ALA A 212 -1.32 1.55 -28.69
C ALA A 212 -2.38 1.13 -27.66
N MET A 213 -2.53 1.88 -26.56
CA MET A 213 -3.56 1.63 -25.57
C MET A 213 -4.97 1.75 -26.18
N ARG A 214 -5.26 2.81 -26.93
CA ARG A 214 -6.57 3.01 -27.58
C ARG A 214 -6.89 1.90 -28.58
N ASN A 215 -5.91 1.48 -29.38
CA ASN A 215 -6.07 0.38 -30.34
C ASN A 215 -6.45 -0.93 -29.63
N ALA A 216 -5.92 -1.18 -28.43
CA ALA A 216 -6.32 -2.33 -27.63
C ALA A 216 -7.81 -2.25 -27.21
N TYR A 217 -8.29 -1.07 -26.79
CA TYR A 217 -9.72 -0.88 -26.48
C TYR A 217 -10.60 -1.18 -27.70
N ASP A 218 -10.21 -0.72 -28.89
CA ASP A 218 -10.95 -0.98 -30.13
C ASP A 218 -10.93 -2.47 -30.51
N LEU A 219 -9.77 -3.13 -30.35
CA LEU A 219 -9.59 -4.56 -30.65
C LEU A 219 -10.49 -5.43 -29.76
N TYR A 220 -10.51 -5.16 -28.46
CA TYR A 220 -11.32 -5.91 -27.48
C TYR A 220 -12.75 -5.38 -27.34
N ARG A 221 -13.11 -4.31 -28.07
CA ARG A 221 -14.44 -3.67 -28.06
C ARG A 221 -14.85 -3.14 -26.68
N TYR A 222 -13.89 -2.60 -25.93
CA TYR A 222 -14.16 -1.97 -24.66
C TYR A 222 -14.73 -0.57 -24.81
N THR A 223 -15.42 -0.11 -23.77
CA THR A 223 -15.85 1.28 -23.65
C THR A 223 -14.62 2.17 -23.58
N GLN A 224 -14.51 3.13 -24.50
CA GLN A 224 -13.39 4.09 -24.53
C GLN A 224 -13.37 4.95 -23.25
N PRO A 225 -12.18 5.36 -22.75
CA PRO A 225 -12.06 6.15 -21.52
C PRO A 225 -12.89 7.43 -21.55
N GLN A 226 -13.67 7.70 -20.51
CA GLN A 226 -14.58 8.85 -20.46
C GLN A 226 -14.08 9.95 -19.53
N ILE A 227 -13.30 9.60 -18.51
CA ILE A 227 -12.69 10.55 -17.57
C ILE A 227 -11.20 10.29 -17.47
N PHE A 228 -10.42 11.38 -17.42
CA PHE A 228 -8.98 11.33 -17.18
C PHE A 228 -8.58 12.30 -16.07
N PHE A 229 -8.02 11.80 -14.97
CA PHE A 229 -7.46 12.61 -13.89
C PHE A 229 -5.98 12.92 -14.16
N THR A 230 -5.64 14.21 -14.07
CA THR A 230 -4.26 14.71 -14.15
C THR A 230 -4.10 15.91 -13.21
N ASP A 231 -2.87 16.16 -12.75
CA ASP A 231 -2.53 17.29 -11.90
C ASP A 231 -2.64 18.64 -12.62
N ASN A 232 -2.52 18.65 -13.96
CA ASN A 232 -2.54 19.87 -14.76
C ASN A 232 -3.49 19.80 -15.95
N VAL A 233 -4.80 19.80 -15.65
CA VAL A 233 -5.87 19.74 -16.66
C VAL A 233 -5.69 20.81 -17.75
N THR A 234 -5.38 22.05 -17.38
CA THR A 234 -5.25 23.17 -18.33
C THR A 234 -4.19 22.91 -19.39
N ARG A 235 -3.03 22.35 -18.99
CA ARG A 235 -1.92 22.04 -19.90
C ARG A 235 -2.19 20.78 -20.71
N ASP A 236 -2.78 19.76 -20.08
CA ASP A 236 -2.81 18.41 -20.62
C ASP A 236 -4.05 18.15 -21.48
N GLN A 237 -5.14 18.89 -21.27
CA GLN A 237 -6.44 18.66 -21.91
C GLN A 237 -6.36 18.56 -23.44
N ASN A 238 -5.55 19.38 -24.11
CA ASN A 238 -5.47 19.38 -25.57
C ASN A 238 -4.81 18.11 -26.09
N PHE A 239 -3.74 17.67 -25.43
CA PHE A 239 -3.09 16.41 -25.76
C PHE A 239 -4.02 15.23 -25.47
N LEU A 240 -4.60 15.18 -24.27
CA LEU A 240 -5.46 14.08 -23.84
C LEU A 240 -6.70 13.94 -24.72
N LYS A 241 -7.39 15.04 -25.07
CA LYS A 241 -8.54 15.01 -25.98
C LYS A 241 -8.17 14.59 -27.40
N ASN A 242 -6.94 14.86 -27.84
CA ASN A 242 -6.46 14.41 -29.15
C ASN A 242 -6.21 12.89 -29.16
N VAL A 243 -5.56 12.36 -28.13
CA VAL A 243 -5.23 10.91 -28.06
C VAL A 243 -6.41 10.05 -27.61
N LEU A 244 -7.31 10.61 -26.80
CA LEU A 244 -8.56 10.01 -26.31
C LEU A 244 -9.75 10.92 -26.65
N PRO A 245 -10.29 10.85 -27.88
CA PRO A 245 -11.39 11.72 -28.33
C PRO A 245 -12.67 11.59 -27.49
N SER A 246 -12.90 10.44 -26.86
CA SER A 246 -14.01 10.19 -25.94
C SER A 246 -14.07 11.16 -24.76
N LEU A 247 -12.94 11.77 -24.37
CA LEU A 247 -12.89 12.81 -23.33
C LEU A 247 -13.53 14.16 -23.75
N SER A 248 -13.90 14.31 -25.02
CA SER A 248 -14.58 15.50 -25.54
C SER A 248 -16.10 15.42 -25.47
N GLN A 249 -16.64 14.26 -25.11
CA GLN A 249 -18.07 14.10 -24.85
C GLN A 249 -18.43 14.83 -23.55
N GLU A 250 -19.69 15.25 -23.39
CA GLU A 250 -20.12 15.89 -22.14
C GLU A 250 -19.72 14.98 -20.97
N PRO A 251 -19.09 15.53 -19.92
CA PRO A 251 -18.66 14.71 -18.81
C PRO A 251 -19.88 13.96 -18.27
N LEU A 252 -19.77 12.63 -18.11
CA LEU A 252 -20.61 11.86 -17.19
C LEU A 252 -20.88 12.76 -15.98
N ASN A 253 -22.14 12.85 -15.53
CA ASN A 253 -22.54 13.64 -14.36
C ASN A 253 -21.64 13.28 -13.16
N VAL A 254 -20.48 13.92 -13.06
CA VAL A 254 -19.63 13.85 -11.88
C VAL A 254 -20.49 14.53 -10.85
N ARG A 255 -20.91 13.78 -9.83
CA ARG A 255 -21.70 14.29 -8.71
C ARG A 255 -20.99 15.53 -8.18
N ARG A 256 -21.45 16.71 -8.59
CA ARG A 256 -20.92 17.97 -8.10
C ARG A 256 -21.70 18.26 -6.85
N TYR A 257 -21.06 18.01 -5.72
CA TYR A 257 -21.62 18.36 -4.44
C TYR A 257 -21.67 19.89 -4.33
N PRO A 258 -22.80 20.48 -3.93
CA PRO A 258 -22.87 21.91 -3.65
C PRO A 258 -21.79 22.31 -2.62
N LEU A 259 -21.32 23.55 -2.70
CA LEU A 259 -20.38 24.06 -1.71
C LEU A 259 -21.05 24.12 -0.34
N LEU A 260 -20.37 23.64 0.69
CA LEU A 260 -20.84 23.78 2.06
C LEU A 260 -20.83 25.27 2.44
N THR A 261 -21.95 25.73 2.99
CA THR A 261 -22.07 27.10 3.51
C THR A 261 -22.50 27.08 4.96
N ILE A 262 -22.00 28.04 5.74
CA ILE A 262 -22.50 28.29 7.09
C ILE A 262 -23.90 28.93 6.97
N LEU A 263 -24.86 28.45 7.76
CA LEU A 263 -26.23 28.95 7.73
C LEU A 263 -26.27 30.43 8.17
N SER A 264 -27.15 31.23 7.56
CA SER A 264 -27.20 32.68 7.79
C SER A 264 -27.56 33.10 9.22
N ASN A 265 -28.11 32.19 10.03
CA ASN A 265 -28.43 32.41 11.44
C ASN A 265 -27.24 32.15 12.38
N ILE A 266 -26.12 31.63 11.89
CA ILE A 266 -24.92 31.36 12.67
C ILE A 266 -24.01 32.57 12.60
N GLU A 267 -23.67 33.12 13.76
CA GLU A 267 -22.84 34.32 13.85
C GLU A 267 -21.36 33.95 13.73
N ILE A 268 -20.62 34.62 12.84
CA ILE A 268 -19.17 34.45 12.70
C ILE A 268 -18.47 35.65 13.33
N LYS A 269 -17.65 35.41 14.36
CA LYS A 269 -16.92 36.46 15.10
C LYS A 269 -15.42 36.30 14.94
N CYS A 270 -14.79 37.28 14.30
CA CYS A 270 -13.33 37.40 14.31
C CYS A 270 -12.91 38.24 15.52
N ILE A 271 -12.13 37.67 16.44
CA ILE A 271 -11.76 38.28 17.72
C ILE A 271 -10.25 38.35 17.83
N ARG A 272 -9.72 39.52 18.17
CA ARG A 272 -8.28 39.75 18.40
C ARG A 272 -8.12 40.45 19.74
N GLY A 273 -7.02 40.17 20.42
CA GLY A 273 -6.67 40.82 21.68
C GLY A 273 -6.98 39.91 22.88
N PHE A 274 -6.07 39.93 23.85
CA PHE A 274 -6.10 39.00 24.98
C PHE A 274 -7.42 39.06 25.77
N LEU A 275 -7.86 40.28 26.14
CA LEU A 275 -9.06 40.49 26.96
C LEU A 275 -10.35 40.10 26.23
N ASP A 276 -10.45 40.41 24.94
CA ASP A 276 -11.64 40.09 24.15
C ASP A 276 -11.77 38.58 23.91
N ILE A 277 -10.64 37.90 23.68
CA ILE A 277 -10.59 36.44 23.58
C ILE A 277 -10.96 35.79 24.92
N GLU A 278 -10.41 36.27 26.04
CA GLU A 278 -10.78 35.79 27.38
C GLU A 278 -12.28 35.96 27.64
N ALA A 279 -12.82 37.16 27.40
CA ALA A 279 -14.23 37.46 27.64
C ALA A 279 -15.16 36.59 26.78
N CYS A 280 -14.84 36.42 25.49
CA CYS A 280 -15.66 35.62 24.59
C CYS A 280 -15.59 34.13 24.91
N THR A 281 -14.40 33.59 25.22
CA THR A 281 -14.25 32.18 25.58
C THR A 281 -14.86 31.87 26.94
N ALA A 282 -14.72 32.75 27.93
CA ALA A 282 -15.41 32.64 29.22
C ALA A 282 -16.94 32.63 29.05
N ASN A 283 -17.47 33.51 28.20
CA ASN A 283 -18.90 33.54 27.89
C ASN A 283 -19.36 32.23 27.24
N LEU A 284 -18.60 31.72 26.27
CA LEU A 284 -18.88 30.44 25.61
C LEU A 284 -18.97 29.29 26.63
N ILE A 285 -18.02 29.19 27.55
CA ILE A 285 -17.95 28.13 28.57
C ILE A 285 -19.08 28.26 29.60
N ASN A 286 -19.37 29.48 30.06
CA ASN A 286 -20.30 29.70 31.17
C ASN A 286 -21.77 29.64 30.75
N ASN A 287 -22.08 30.00 29.50
CA ASN A 287 -23.46 30.16 29.04
C ASN A 287 -23.93 29.05 28.11
N ARG A 288 -23.06 28.10 27.74
CA ARG A 288 -23.39 27.02 26.81
C ARG A 288 -22.94 25.67 27.35
N THR A 289 -23.73 24.65 27.04
CA THR A 289 -23.40 23.26 27.30
C THR A 289 -23.14 22.55 25.98
N PHE A 290 -21.94 22.00 25.82
CA PHE A 290 -21.56 21.26 24.62
C PHE A 290 -20.68 20.07 25.02
N HIS A 291 -20.93 18.93 24.37
CA HIS A 291 -20.10 17.73 24.50
C HIS A 291 -19.00 17.69 23.44
N ALA A 292 -19.21 18.39 22.32
CA ALA A 292 -18.26 18.51 21.23
C ALA A 292 -18.30 19.91 20.61
N ILE A 293 -17.15 20.36 20.11
CA ILE A 293 -16.99 21.60 19.36
C ILE A 293 -16.20 21.33 18.08
N GLY A 294 -16.52 22.05 17.01
CA GLY A 294 -15.66 22.14 15.85
C GLY A 294 -14.40 22.93 16.20
N PHE A 295 -13.23 22.43 15.81
CA PHE A 295 -11.95 23.00 16.19
C PHE A 295 -10.94 22.90 15.05
N ASP A 296 -10.34 24.03 14.67
CA ASP A 296 -9.22 24.03 13.74
C ASP A 296 -8.23 25.17 14.04
N CYS A 297 -7.07 25.16 13.38
CA CYS A 297 -6.04 26.19 13.52
C CYS A 297 -5.42 26.53 12.17
N GLU A 298 -5.05 27.81 11.97
CA GLU A 298 -4.27 28.24 10.81
C GLU A 298 -2.97 28.94 11.21
N TRP A 299 -1.96 28.83 10.35
CA TRP A 299 -0.61 29.36 10.55
C TRP A 299 -0.02 29.85 9.22
N PRO A 300 0.85 30.88 9.23
CA PRO A 300 1.52 31.32 8.02
C PRO A 300 2.47 30.22 7.52
N TYR A 301 2.54 30.09 6.19
CA TYR A 301 3.42 29.13 5.53
C TYR A 301 4.31 29.83 4.50
N ASN A 302 5.63 29.67 4.65
CA ASN A 302 6.58 30.21 3.68
C ASN A 302 6.82 29.20 2.55
N THR A 303 6.30 29.49 1.37
CA THR A 303 6.41 28.63 0.18
C THR A 303 7.83 28.55 -0.41
N GLN A 304 8.72 29.50 -0.07
CA GLN A 304 10.11 29.50 -0.53
C GLN A 304 11.00 28.63 0.36
N THR A 305 10.82 28.73 1.69
CA THR A 305 11.61 27.98 2.67
C THR A 305 10.96 26.66 3.10
N TYR A 306 9.71 26.43 2.70
CA TYR A 306 8.86 25.30 3.12
C TYR A 306 8.70 25.20 4.65
N GLN A 307 8.76 26.34 5.34
CA GLN A 307 8.64 26.42 6.79
C GLN A 307 7.27 26.91 7.22
N GLN A 308 6.73 26.25 8.24
CA GLN A 308 5.51 26.64 8.94
C GLN A 308 5.86 27.60 10.09
N GLY A 309 5.07 28.68 10.23
CA GLY A 309 5.15 29.59 11.37
C GLY A 309 4.37 29.11 12.59
N LYS A 310 4.28 29.98 13.61
CA LYS A 310 3.46 29.74 14.81
C LYS A 310 1.97 29.75 14.47
N ILE A 311 1.14 29.11 15.31
CA ILE A 311 -0.32 29.21 15.20
C ILE A 311 -0.71 30.68 15.26
N ALA A 312 -1.43 31.14 14.25
CA ALA A 312 -1.86 32.53 14.14
C ALA A 312 -3.35 32.69 14.46
N THR A 313 -4.14 31.66 14.19
CA THR A 313 -5.57 31.66 14.51
C THR A 313 -6.03 30.30 15.05
N ILE A 314 -7.04 30.35 15.91
CA ILE A 314 -7.76 29.20 16.45
C ILE A 314 -9.24 29.39 16.13
N GLN A 315 -9.89 28.38 15.55
CA GLN A 315 -11.32 28.42 15.24
C GLN A 315 -12.10 27.48 16.13
N ILE A 316 -13.23 27.97 16.66
CA ILE A 316 -14.12 27.21 17.53
C ILE A 316 -15.55 27.37 17.01
N ALA A 317 -16.17 26.27 16.62
CA ALA A 317 -17.55 26.24 16.15
C ALA A 317 -18.44 25.46 17.11
N ASP A 318 -19.60 26.04 17.44
CA ASP A 318 -20.72 25.35 18.06
C ASP A 318 -22.01 25.64 17.29
N ASN A 319 -23.16 25.14 17.75
CA ASN A 319 -24.44 25.27 17.06
C ASN A 319 -25.01 26.71 16.98
N ASN A 320 -24.36 27.68 17.59
CA ASN A 320 -24.85 29.06 17.66
C ASN A 320 -23.89 30.05 16.98
N CYS A 321 -22.58 29.81 17.04
CA CYS A 321 -21.60 30.70 16.43
C CYS A 321 -20.31 29.99 16.03
N VAL A 322 -19.53 30.67 15.20
CA VAL A 322 -18.14 30.34 14.93
C VAL A 322 -17.23 31.48 15.37
N LEU A 323 -16.31 31.18 16.27
CA LEU A 323 -15.29 32.10 16.75
C LEU A 323 -14.00 31.86 15.95
N VAL A 324 -13.44 32.92 15.37
CA VAL A 324 -12.11 32.95 14.75
C VAL A 324 -11.23 33.81 15.64
N LEU A 325 -10.41 33.17 16.48
CA LEU A 325 -9.58 33.82 17.49
C LEU A 325 -8.19 34.09 16.90
N CYS A 326 -7.82 35.36 16.74
CA CYS A 326 -6.50 35.78 16.28
C CYS A 326 -5.50 35.77 17.45
N VAL A 327 -4.59 34.79 17.46
CA VAL A 327 -3.64 34.53 18.55
C VAL A 327 -2.19 34.83 18.19
N SER A 328 -1.93 35.31 16.96
CA SER A 328 -0.57 35.58 16.44
C SER A 328 0.26 36.51 17.33
N ASP A 329 -0.40 37.50 17.95
CA ASP A 329 0.24 38.59 18.69
C ASP A 329 0.22 38.35 20.21
N LEU A 330 -0.23 37.17 20.65
CA LEU A 330 -0.30 36.83 22.06
C LEU A 330 0.97 36.13 22.51
N ASP A 331 1.56 36.60 23.62
CA ASP A 331 2.67 35.92 24.28
C ASP A 331 2.21 34.63 24.98
N GLU A 332 0.98 34.64 25.51
CA GLU A 332 0.31 33.51 26.15
C GLU A 332 -1.18 33.44 25.81
N LEU A 333 -1.75 32.24 25.85
CA LEU A 333 -3.18 32.04 25.59
C LEU A 333 -4.01 32.41 26.84
N PRO A 334 -5.21 33.01 26.66
CA PRO A 334 -6.07 33.34 27.78
C PRO A 334 -6.53 32.11 28.59
N SER A 335 -6.74 32.29 29.89
CA SER A 335 -7.02 31.20 30.83
C SER A 335 -8.30 30.43 30.50
N SER A 336 -9.35 31.12 30.07
CA SER A 336 -10.61 30.47 29.67
C SER A 336 -10.44 29.65 28.39
N LEU A 337 -9.64 30.13 27.43
CA LEU A 337 -9.30 29.35 26.25
C LEU A 337 -8.51 28.09 26.62
N CYS A 338 -7.47 28.19 27.46
CA CYS A 338 -6.71 27.03 27.94
C CYS A 338 -7.61 25.98 28.60
N LYS A 339 -8.52 26.40 29.51
CA LYS A 339 -9.47 25.50 30.16
C LYS A 339 -10.34 24.73 29.16
N LEU A 340 -10.81 25.38 28.10
CA LEU A 340 -11.60 24.74 27.06
C LEU A 340 -10.78 23.70 26.26
N LEU A 341 -9.55 24.07 25.90
CA LEU A 341 -8.65 23.19 25.14
C LEU A 341 -8.22 21.97 25.96
N GLU A 342 -7.94 22.16 27.25
CA GLU A 342 -7.50 21.12 28.20
C GLU A 342 -8.64 20.24 28.73
N SER A 343 -9.90 20.68 28.58
CA SER A 343 -11.06 19.94 29.09
C SER A 343 -11.20 18.56 28.42
N GLU A 344 -11.17 17.49 29.22
CA GLU A 344 -11.42 16.12 28.76
C GLU A 344 -12.90 15.85 28.48
N SER A 345 -13.82 16.65 29.06
CA SER A 345 -15.27 16.49 28.88
C SER A 345 -15.77 17.08 27.56
N VAL A 346 -14.95 17.87 26.86
CA VAL A 346 -15.29 18.49 25.59
C VAL A 346 -14.42 17.89 24.49
N VAL A 347 -15.06 17.26 23.51
CA VAL A 347 -14.41 16.72 22.31
C VAL A 347 -14.12 17.86 21.33
N LYS A 348 -12.87 17.97 20.87
CA LYS A 348 -12.44 18.95 19.85
C LYS A 348 -12.35 18.26 18.49
N LEU A 349 -13.26 18.57 17.57
CA LEU A 349 -13.42 17.93 16.27
C LEU A 349 -12.62 18.66 15.20
N GLY A 350 -11.63 17.99 14.59
CA GLY A 350 -10.87 18.55 13.46
C GLY A 350 -9.53 17.87 13.17
N ARG A 351 -8.96 17.14 14.14
CA ARG A 351 -7.69 16.41 13.98
C ARG A 351 -7.90 14.92 13.66
N GLY A 352 -7.18 14.38 12.68
CA GLY A 352 -7.13 12.94 12.40
C GLY A 352 -8.02 12.43 11.27
N VAL A 353 -8.65 13.34 10.53
CA VAL A 353 -9.46 13.01 9.34
C VAL A 353 -8.57 12.98 8.09
N ASN A 354 -8.70 11.92 7.26
CA ASN A 354 -8.00 11.74 5.97
C ASN A 354 -8.52 12.73 4.90
N GLY A 355 -8.44 14.04 5.21
CA GLY A 355 -8.97 15.16 4.42
C GLY A 355 -10.42 15.49 4.78
N LEU A 356 -10.63 16.60 5.48
CA LEU A 356 -11.97 17.10 5.86
C LEU A 356 -12.93 17.21 4.67
N ALA A 357 -12.45 17.73 3.54
CA ALA A 357 -13.25 17.85 2.32
C ALA A 357 -13.78 16.50 1.79
N ALA A 358 -12.97 15.44 1.82
CA ALA A 358 -13.41 14.12 1.35
C ALA A 358 -14.52 13.55 2.24
N ILE A 359 -14.46 13.84 3.54
CA ILE A 359 -15.48 13.40 4.49
C ILE A 359 -16.73 14.26 4.39
N CYS A 360 -16.62 15.56 4.15
CA CYS A 360 -17.78 16.40 3.83
C CYS A 360 -18.52 15.89 2.60
N GLU A 361 -17.81 15.53 1.53
CA GLU A 361 -18.43 14.97 0.33
C GLU A 361 -19.11 13.62 0.61
N ALA A 362 -18.48 12.75 1.41
CA ALA A 362 -19.01 11.43 1.72
C ALA A 362 -20.18 11.43 2.71
N VAL A 363 -20.17 12.34 3.70
CA VAL A 363 -21.12 12.37 4.82
C VAL A 363 -22.20 13.42 4.60
N LEU A 364 -21.80 14.64 4.25
CA LEU A 364 -22.72 15.77 4.11
C LEU A 364 -23.24 15.92 2.67
N GLU A 365 -22.67 15.20 1.70
CA GLU A 365 -22.89 15.45 0.27
C GLU A 365 -22.62 16.92 -0.12
N HIS A 366 -21.60 17.54 0.50
CA HIS A 366 -21.16 18.91 0.21
C HIS A 366 -19.65 18.98 0.03
N SER A 367 -19.18 19.83 -0.90
CA SER A 367 -17.76 20.06 -1.13
C SER A 367 -17.25 21.27 -0.33
N LEU A 368 -15.96 21.23 0.04
CA LEU A 368 -15.26 22.38 0.64
C LEU A 368 -14.37 23.06 -0.40
N ASP A 369 -14.37 24.39 -0.42
CA ASP A 369 -13.47 25.16 -1.28
C ASP A 369 -12.03 25.02 -0.80
N LYS A 370 -11.15 24.47 -1.65
CA LYS A 370 -9.73 24.25 -1.37
C LYS A 370 -8.86 25.35 -1.95
N ASN A 371 -9.29 26.60 -1.84
CA ASN A 371 -8.54 27.72 -2.39
C ASN A 371 -7.13 27.82 -1.76
N GLN A 372 -6.11 27.43 -2.53
CA GLN A 372 -4.72 27.40 -2.08
C GLN A 372 -4.20 28.78 -1.71
N SER A 373 -4.66 29.86 -2.35
CA SER A 373 -4.16 31.21 -2.02
C SER A 373 -4.60 31.66 -0.63
N ILE A 374 -5.74 31.16 -0.15
CA ILE A 374 -6.22 31.44 1.22
C ILE A 374 -5.49 30.55 2.22
N ARG A 375 -5.41 29.24 1.95
CA ARG A 375 -4.69 28.27 2.81
C ARG A 375 -3.23 28.62 3.04
N LEU A 376 -2.56 29.12 2.00
CA LEU A 376 -1.15 29.54 2.05
C LEU A 376 -0.99 31.05 2.32
N GLY A 377 -2.06 31.72 2.74
CA GLY A 377 -2.08 33.16 2.98
C GLY A 377 -1.35 33.58 4.25
N SER A 378 -1.20 34.89 4.41
CA SER A 378 -0.65 35.51 5.63
C SER A 378 -1.67 35.48 6.76
N TRP A 379 -1.74 34.36 7.48
CA TRP A 379 -2.63 34.17 8.64
C TRP A 379 -2.23 34.97 9.88
N ASP A 380 -0.98 35.45 9.92
CA ASP A 380 -0.42 36.35 10.92
C ASP A 380 -0.59 37.84 10.57
N ALA A 381 -1.35 38.16 9.53
CA ALA A 381 -1.62 39.54 9.16
C ALA A 381 -2.36 40.30 10.30
N PRO A 382 -2.08 41.61 10.49
CA PRO A 382 -2.77 42.42 11.51
C PRO A 382 -4.29 42.43 11.36
N GLN A 383 -4.78 42.28 10.12
CA GLN A 383 -6.20 42.13 9.81
C GLN A 383 -6.37 40.98 8.81
N LEU A 384 -7.26 40.06 9.14
CA LEU A 384 -7.64 38.98 8.23
C LEU A 384 -8.64 39.50 7.20
N THR A 385 -8.53 39.03 5.97
CA THR A 385 -9.53 39.29 4.94
C THR A 385 -10.84 38.55 5.25
N GLN A 386 -11.96 39.04 4.73
CA GLN A 386 -13.25 38.35 4.88
C GLN A 386 -13.20 36.91 4.33
N ALA A 387 -12.45 36.68 3.25
CA ALA A 387 -12.26 35.36 2.67
C ALA A 387 -11.51 34.40 3.63
N GLN A 388 -10.48 34.89 4.33
CA GLN A 388 -9.77 34.12 5.37
C GLN A 388 -10.68 33.81 6.55
N ILE A 389 -11.47 34.78 7.02
CA ILE A 389 -12.41 34.58 8.13
C ILE A 389 -13.46 33.52 7.76
N SER A 390 -14.05 33.63 6.56
CA SER A 390 -15.04 32.67 6.07
C SER A 390 -14.45 31.27 5.86
N TYR A 391 -13.24 31.17 5.31
CA TYR A 391 -12.54 29.90 5.12
C TYR A 391 -12.28 29.22 6.48
N ALA A 392 -11.66 29.94 7.41
CA ALA A 392 -11.32 29.42 8.73
C ALA A 392 -12.57 29.01 9.53
N ALA A 393 -13.62 29.83 9.46
CA ALA A 393 -14.89 29.51 10.10
C ALA A 393 -15.53 28.24 9.52
N LEU A 394 -15.43 28.04 8.19
CA LEU A 394 -16.02 26.90 7.51
C LEU A 394 -15.34 25.58 7.89
N ASP A 395 -14.02 25.55 8.05
CA ASP A 395 -13.29 24.31 8.40
C ASP A 395 -13.66 23.79 9.81
N ALA A 396 -13.77 24.68 10.81
CA ALA A 396 -14.25 24.30 12.13
C ALA A 396 -15.74 23.89 12.11
N TRP A 397 -16.59 24.65 11.40
CA TRP A 397 -18.02 24.35 11.29
C TRP A 397 -18.29 23.01 10.59
N ALA A 398 -17.58 22.74 9.50
CA ALA A 398 -17.69 21.50 8.73
C ALA A 398 -17.38 20.27 9.60
N SER A 399 -16.34 20.36 10.44
CA SER A 399 -15.97 19.27 11.35
C SER A 399 -17.07 18.96 12.37
N LEU A 400 -17.76 19.99 12.90
CA LEU A 400 -18.91 19.82 13.78
C LEU A 400 -20.08 19.17 13.05
N LYS A 401 -20.41 19.64 11.83
CA LYS A 401 -21.54 19.11 11.06
C LYS A 401 -21.35 17.67 10.62
N VAL A 402 -20.13 17.30 10.23
CA VAL A 402 -19.77 15.90 9.97
C VAL A 402 -20.05 15.04 11.20
N PHE A 403 -19.62 15.46 12.39
CA PHE A 403 -19.83 14.70 13.62
C PHE A 403 -21.32 14.55 13.98
N GLU A 404 -22.10 15.62 13.85
CA GLU A 404 -23.53 15.59 14.10
C GLU A 404 -24.26 14.67 13.13
N GLU A 405 -23.94 14.75 11.84
CA GLU A 405 -24.51 13.87 10.83
C GLU A 405 -24.14 12.41 11.13
N VAL A 406 -22.86 12.10 11.34
CA VAL A 406 -22.40 10.74 11.67
C VAL A 406 -23.07 10.18 12.93
N ASN A 407 -23.28 11.00 13.97
CA ASN A 407 -23.97 10.56 15.19
C ASN A 407 -25.49 10.45 15.03
N SER A 408 -26.07 11.15 14.06
CA SER A 408 -27.50 11.02 13.74
C SER A 408 -27.81 9.70 13.03
N HIS A 409 -26.84 9.16 12.29
CA HIS A 409 -26.90 7.80 11.78
C HIS A 409 -26.62 6.84 12.94
N GLY A 410 -27.56 5.92 13.21
CA GLY A 410 -27.37 4.90 14.24
C GLY A 410 -26.04 4.15 14.01
N VAL A 411 -25.33 3.81 15.08
CA VAL A 411 -24.03 3.14 14.98
C VAL A 411 -24.19 1.79 14.28
N ILE A 412 -23.82 1.72 13.00
CA ILE A 412 -23.70 0.45 12.27
C ILE A 412 -22.32 -0.12 12.58
N GLY A 413 -22.27 -1.27 13.27
CA GLY A 413 -21.02 -1.96 13.59
C GLY A 413 -20.35 -1.49 14.89
N MET A 414 -21.08 -1.55 16.02
CA MET A 414 -20.47 -1.38 17.34
C MET A 414 -19.34 -2.40 17.55
N HIS A 415 -18.20 -1.91 18.04
CA HIS A 415 -17.12 -2.80 18.46
C HIS A 415 -17.59 -3.60 19.69
N ILE A 416 -17.84 -4.89 19.51
CA ILE A 416 -18.25 -5.76 20.61
C ILE A 416 -17.05 -5.94 21.52
N LEU A 417 -17.06 -5.25 22.66
CA LEU A 417 -16.05 -5.43 23.71
C LEU A 417 -16.35 -6.72 24.49
N GLU A 418 -17.61 -6.92 24.86
CA GLU A 418 -18.15 -8.16 25.44
C GLU A 418 -19.62 -8.36 24.99
N PRO A 419 -19.96 -9.45 24.29
CA PRO A 419 -21.34 -9.70 23.87
C PRO A 419 -22.22 -10.10 25.07
N THR A 420 -23.44 -9.57 25.13
CA THR A 420 -24.46 -9.90 26.13
C THR A 420 -25.44 -10.96 25.60
N ALA A 421 -26.34 -11.46 26.46
CA ALA A 421 -27.37 -12.41 26.05
C ALA A 421 -28.37 -11.81 25.04
N ASP A 422 -28.54 -10.48 25.05
CA ASP A 422 -29.43 -9.76 24.14
C ASP A 422 -28.82 -9.57 22.74
N ASP A 423 -27.52 -9.85 22.58
CA ASP A 423 -26.81 -9.73 21.31
C ASP A 423 -26.84 -11.02 20.46
N GLU A 424 -27.46 -12.09 20.96
CA GLU A 424 -27.51 -13.39 20.27
C GLU A 424 -28.22 -13.30 18.91
N GLY A 425 -27.63 -13.92 17.89
CA GLY A 425 -28.17 -13.91 16.52
C GLY A 425 -27.91 -12.61 15.75
N ASN A 426 -27.32 -11.59 16.38
CA ASN A 426 -26.94 -10.38 15.66
C ASN A 426 -25.79 -10.67 14.69
N PRO A 427 -25.88 -10.20 13.43
CA PRO A 427 -24.81 -10.35 12.46
C PRO A 427 -23.59 -9.51 12.87
N VAL A 428 -22.41 -10.10 12.70
CA VAL A 428 -21.11 -9.49 13.03
C VAL A 428 -20.16 -9.59 11.85
N SER A 429 -19.23 -8.64 11.78
CA SER A 429 -18.15 -8.62 10.79
C SER A 429 -16.80 -8.47 11.49
N PHE A 430 -15.79 -9.23 11.06
CA PHE A 430 -14.45 -9.17 11.62
C PHE A 430 -13.54 -8.28 10.77
N HIS A 431 -12.90 -7.33 11.43
CA HIS A 431 -11.91 -6.41 10.87
C HIS A 431 -10.57 -6.63 11.58
N PRO A 432 -9.57 -7.29 10.96
CA PRO A 432 -8.22 -7.28 11.49
C PRO A 432 -7.73 -5.83 11.42
N GLY A 433 -7.05 -5.36 12.47
CA GLY A 433 -6.66 -3.95 12.58
C GLY A 433 -6.07 -3.34 11.29
N SER A 434 -6.42 -2.07 11.06
CA SER A 434 -6.06 -1.20 9.93
C SER A 434 -6.66 -1.50 8.54
N PHE A 435 -7.46 -2.56 8.37
CA PHE A 435 -8.23 -2.78 7.13
C PHE A 435 -9.59 -2.06 7.18
N LYS A 436 -10.03 -1.50 6.05
CA LYS A 436 -11.36 -0.85 5.90
C LYS A 436 -12.47 -1.84 5.53
N GLU A 437 -12.13 -3.06 5.12
CA GLU A 437 -13.07 -4.07 4.66
C GLU A 437 -13.11 -5.26 5.63
N ALA A 438 -14.31 -5.78 5.87
CA ALA A 438 -14.52 -6.97 6.67
C ALA A 438 -13.91 -8.20 5.97
N VAL A 439 -13.09 -8.97 6.68
CA VAL A 439 -12.47 -10.19 6.13
C VAL A 439 -13.26 -11.46 6.48
N ALA A 440 -14.26 -11.34 7.35
CA ALA A 440 -15.19 -12.42 7.68
C ALA A 440 -16.51 -11.86 8.22
N TYR A 441 -17.59 -12.61 8.06
CA TYR A 441 -18.92 -12.34 8.59
C TYR A 441 -19.39 -13.54 9.42
N GLY A 442 -20.24 -13.32 10.42
CA GLY A 442 -20.81 -14.36 11.26
C GLY A 442 -21.98 -13.86 12.10
N GLU A 443 -22.42 -14.67 13.06
CA GLU A 443 -23.48 -14.33 14.02
C GLU A 443 -23.01 -14.65 15.45
N ILE A 444 -23.50 -13.91 16.44
CA ILE A 444 -23.16 -14.15 17.86
C ILE A 444 -23.89 -15.41 18.36
N SER A 445 -23.13 -16.41 18.79
CA SER A 445 -23.63 -17.72 19.25
C SER A 445 -23.69 -17.84 20.77
N LYS A 446 -24.70 -18.58 21.26
CA LYS A 446 -24.99 -18.87 22.68
C LYS A 446 -23.94 -19.75 23.39
N GLN A 447 -23.00 -20.38 22.69
CA GLN A 447 -22.13 -21.41 23.28
C GLN A 447 -20.66 -20.97 23.39
N ARG A 448 -20.15 -20.84 24.63
CA ARG A 448 -18.73 -21.08 24.92
C ARG A 448 -18.46 -22.57 24.67
N LYS A 449 -18.08 -22.95 23.44
CA LYS A 449 -17.52 -24.29 23.21
C LYS A 449 -16.22 -24.38 24.00
N GLU A 450 -16.11 -25.40 24.85
CA GLU A 450 -14.86 -25.71 25.54
C GLU A 450 -13.73 -25.92 24.52
N LEU A 451 -12.58 -25.39 24.87
CA LEU A 451 -11.46 -25.03 23.99
C LEU A 451 -10.62 -26.23 23.51
N ASN A 452 -11.22 -27.40 23.27
CA ASN A 452 -10.48 -28.66 23.13
C ASN A 452 -10.15 -29.10 21.69
N ASP A 453 -10.72 -28.48 20.64
CA ASP A 453 -10.48 -28.89 19.23
C ASP A 453 -9.87 -27.79 18.33
N ILE A 454 -8.92 -26.99 18.83
CA ILE A 454 -8.29 -25.91 18.03
C ILE A 454 -6.81 -26.19 17.75
N ILE A 455 -6.45 -26.23 16.46
CA ILE A 455 -5.07 -26.19 15.98
C ILE A 455 -4.50 -24.80 16.32
N LYS A 456 -3.51 -24.76 17.23
CA LYS A 456 -2.76 -23.54 17.56
C LYS A 456 -1.94 -23.07 16.37
N VAL A 457 -2.37 -21.99 15.71
CA VAL A 457 -1.50 -21.14 14.87
C VAL A 457 -1.10 -19.92 15.69
N ASN A 458 0.19 -19.62 15.73
CA ASN A 458 0.74 -18.60 16.61
C ASN A 458 0.22 -17.19 16.29
N LYS A 459 -0.26 -16.54 17.35
CA LYS A 459 -0.64 -15.12 17.53
C LYS A 459 -1.86 -14.60 16.75
N GLY A 460 -3.02 -14.74 17.41
CA GLY A 460 -4.12 -13.77 17.34
C GLY A 460 -5.36 -14.25 16.59
N CYS A 461 -6.38 -14.62 17.36
CA CYS A 461 -7.76 -14.97 16.98
C CYS A 461 -8.04 -16.41 16.48
N VAL A 462 -9.02 -17.02 17.16
CA VAL A 462 -9.61 -18.34 16.90
C VAL A 462 -10.87 -18.12 16.06
N ILE A 463 -11.03 -18.84 14.95
CA ILE A 463 -12.28 -18.88 14.19
C ILE A 463 -12.79 -20.33 14.23
N GLY A 464 -13.97 -20.54 14.80
CA GLY A 464 -14.71 -21.79 14.66
C GLY A 464 -15.48 -21.77 13.35
N ILE A 465 -15.13 -22.66 12.42
CA ILE A 465 -15.92 -22.89 11.22
C ILE A 465 -17.01 -23.90 11.59
N GLN A 466 -18.29 -23.54 11.44
CA GLN A 466 -19.37 -24.52 11.41
C GLN A 466 -19.33 -25.24 10.07
N SER A 467 -19.41 -26.58 10.14
CA SER A 467 -19.54 -27.50 9.01
C SER A 467 -20.77 -27.25 8.16
#